data_AF-A0A969FQ94-F1
#
_entry.id   AF-A0A969FQ94-F1
#
_cell.length_a   1.000
_cell.length_b   1.000
_cell.length_c   1.000
_cell.angle_alpha   90.00
_cell.angle_beta   90.00
_cell.angle_gamma   90.00
#
_symmetry.space_group_name_H-M   'P 1'
#
loop_
_entity.id
_entity.type
_entity.pdbx_description
1 polymer ?
#
loop_
_entity_poly.entity_id
_entity_poly.type
_entity_poly.pdbx_seq_one_letter_code
_entity_poly.pdbx_strand_id
1 'polypeptide(L)' 'MNFREHFFDESLGSGQPDEHLHMTEQGDYLCIQPSGHPLHVYQRVGDCECLHPSVARLEYNGHTYKLAWIEDDRW' A
#
# COMPACT_ATOMS: atom_id res chain seq x y z
N MET A 1 -26.83 9.52 7.25
CA MET A 1 -26.30 8.36 6.52
C MET A 1 -24.78 8.47 6.60
N ASN A 2 -24.15 7.68 7.47
CA ASN A 2 -22.71 7.73 7.70
C ASN A 2 -22.00 6.85 6.67
N PHE A 3 -21.30 7.47 5.72
CA PHE A 3 -20.31 6.79 4.89
C PHE A 3 -18.96 6.92 5.60
N ARG A 4 -18.52 5.84 6.23
CA ARG A 4 -17.18 5.71 6.81
C ARG A 4 -16.37 4.89 5.82
N GLU A 5 -15.86 5.55 4.81
CA GLU A 5 -14.86 4.99 3.91
C GLU A 5 -13.54 4.97 4.69
N HIS A 6 -13.10 3.78 5.11
CA HIS A 6 -11.77 3.57 5.67
C HIS A 6 -10.72 3.68 4.56
N PHE A 7 -10.56 4.88 4.00
CA PHE A 7 -9.36 5.25 3.28
C PHE A 7 -8.28 5.48 4.33
N PHE A 8 -7.28 4.59 4.36
CA PHE A 8 -5.99 4.79 5.02
C PHE A 8 -6.09 5.53 6.36
N ASP A 9 -6.34 4.78 7.43
CA ASP A 9 -6.39 5.35 8.78
C ASP A 9 -5.11 6.16 9.04
N GLU A 10 -5.34 7.43 9.35
CA GLU A 10 -4.38 8.50 9.64
C GLU A 10 -3.58 8.25 10.95
N SER A 11 -3.29 6.99 11.30
CA SER A 11 -2.53 6.62 12.50
C SER A 11 -1.04 6.38 12.24
N LEU A 12 -0.46 7.01 11.21
CA LEU A 12 1.00 7.21 11.15
C LEU A 12 1.46 8.43 11.98
N GLY A 13 0.56 9.02 12.77
CA GLY A 13 0.85 10.08 13.74
C GLY A 13 0.63 9.62 15.18
N SER A 14 1.72 9.33 15.88
CA SER A 14 1.82 9.20 17.34
C SER A 14 1.27 7.93 18.01
N GLY A 15 2.12 6.90 18.08
CA GLY A 15 2.21 6.07 19.28
C GLY A 15 2.02 4.56 19.11
N GLN A 16 3.00 3.88 18.51
CA GLN A 16 3.45 2.54 18.91
C GLN A 16 4.79 2.25 18.21
N PRO A 17 5.89 2.00 18.94
CA PRO A 17 7.11 1.46 18.34
C PRO A 17 6.90 -0.05 18.11
N ASP A 18 7.37 -0.56 16.97
CA ASP A 18 7.57 -2.00 16.68
C ASP A 18 6.46 -2.77 15.94
N GLU A 19 5.83 -2.17 14.93
CA GLU A 19 5.46 -2.97 13.75
C GLU A 19 6.56 -2.79 12.71
N HIS A 20 7.46 -3.77 12.62
CA HIS A 20 8.53 -3.83 11.62
C HIS A 20 7.93 -3.86 10.20
N LEU A 21 7.59 -2.67 9.67
CA LEU A 21 7.09 -2.51 8.31
C LEU A 21 8.27 -2.61 7.35
N HIS A 22 8.35 -3.73 6.63
CA HIS A 22 9.36 -3.91 5.60
C HIS A 22 8.84 -3.40 4.27
N MET A 23 9.51 -2.39 3.73
CA MET A 23 9.24 -1.82 2.42
C MET A 23 10.43 -2.07 1.50
N THR A 24 10.18 -2.57 0.29
CA THR A 24 11.23 -2.84 -0.69
C THR A 24 10.76 -2.47 -2.08
N GLU A 25 11.51 -1.58 -2.73
CA GLU A 25 11.29 -1.18 -4.12
C GLU A 25 12.15 -2.06 -5.04
N GLN A 26 11.55 -2.65 -6.06
CA GLN A 26 12.23 -3.45 -7.08
C GLN A 26 11.69 -3.08 -8.47
N GLY A 27 12.40 -2.17 -9.15
CA GLY A 27 12.00 -1.68 -10.46
C GLY A 27 10.65 -0.95 -10.39
N ASP A 28 9.67 -1.43 -11.14
CA ASP A 28 8.30 -0.88 -11.16
C ASP A 28 7.41 -1.43 -10.03
N TYR A 29 7.96 -2.19 -9.07
CA TYR A 29 7.18 -2.78 -7.99
C TYR A 29 7.61 -2.27 -6.62
N LEU A 30 6.62 -2.08 -5.75
CA LEU A 30 6.81 -1.74 -4.35
C LEU A 30 6.13 -2.81 -3.48
N CYS A 31 6.93 -3.48 -2.68
CA CYS A 31 6.50 -4.50 -1.74
C CYS A 31 6.38 -3.89 -0.35
N ILE A 32 5.23 -4.10 0.31
CA ILE A 32 4.97 -3.64 1.67
C ILE A 32 4.49 -4.83 2.50
N GLN A 33 5.29 -5.24 3.48
CA GLN A 33 4.99 -6.33 4.38
C GLN A 33 5.00 -5.85 5.83
N PRO A 34 3.83 -5.68 6.46
CA PRO A 34 3.73 -5.52 7.90
C PRO A 34 3.98 -6.87 8.59
N SER A 35 4.63 -6.86 9.76
CA SER A 35 4.87 -8.06 10.55
C SER A 35 3.58 -8.84 10.84
N GLY A 36 3.52 -10.10 10.41
CA GLY A 36 2.35 -10.96 10.64
C GLY A 36 1.16 -10.69 9.71
N HIS A 37 1.30 -9.79 8.74
CA HIS A 37 0.29 -9.48 7.73
C HIS A 37 0.70 -9.98 6.34
N PRO A 38 -0.27 -10.12 5.41
CA PRO A 38 0.02 -10.44 4.02
C PRO A 38 0.99 -9.43 3.38
N LEU A 39 1.80 -9.91 2.44
CA LEU A 39 2.62 -9.05 1.60
C LEU A 39 1.71 -8.33 0.59
N HIS A 40 1.76 -7.01 0.58
CA HIS A 40 1.05 -6.22 -0.41
C HIS A 40 2.04 -5.80 -1.50
N VAL A 41 1.74 -6.14 -2.74
CA VAL A 41 2.58 -5.76 -3.89
C VAL A 41 1.86 -4.71 -4.70
N TYR A 42 2.53 -3.58 -4.87
CA TYR A 42 2.05 -2.45 -5.66
C TYR A 42 2.90 -2.32 -6.93
N GLN A 43 2.28 -1.88 -8.01
CA GLN A 43 2.92 -1.61 -9.29
C GLN A 43 2.91 -0.12 -9.58
N ARG A 44 4.02 0.40 -10.12
CA ARG A 44 4.17 1.79 -10.51
C ARG A 44 3.18 2.12 -11.61
N VAL A 45 2.56 3.28 -11.45
CA VAL A 45 1.58 3.83 -12.37
C VAL A 45 2.34 4.77 -13.31
N GLY A 46 2.18 4.55 -14.62
CA GLY A 46 2.77 5.44 -15.62
C GLY A 46 2.10 6.83 -15.60
N ASP A 47 2.83 7.87 -16.00
CA ASP A 47 2.38 9.27 -15.91
C ASP A 47 1.05 9.57 -16.64
N CYS A 48 0.66 8.73 -17.61
CA CYS A 48 -0.58 8.86 -18.38
C CYS A 48 -1.65 7.82 -18.03
N GLU A 49 -1.43 6.99 -17.01
CA GLU A 49 -2.38 5.94 -16.64
C GLU A 49 -3.47 6.50 -15.71
N CYS A 50 -4.73 6.44 -16.17
CA CYS A 50 -5.88 6.80 -15.33
C CYS A 50 -6.26 5.64 -14.41
N LEU A 51 -6.07 5.81 -13.12
CA LEU A 51 -6.56 4.86 -12.12
C LEU A 51 -8.05 5.08 -11.85
N HIS A 52 -8.79 3.98 -11.74
CA HIS A 52 -10.15 4.03 -11.23
C HIS A 52 -10.14 4.49 -9.75
N PRO A 53 -11.08 5.34 -9.30
CA PRO A 53 -11.06 5.89 -7.93
C PRO A 53 -11.12 4.83 -6.82
N SER A 54 -11.66 3.65 -7.11
CA SER A 54 -11.75 2.53 -6.16
C SER A 54 -10.47 1.68 -6.07
N VAL A 55 -9.44 1.96 -6.88
CA VAL A 55 -8.17 1.24 -6.81
C VAL A 55 -7.35 1.78 -5.65
N ALA A 56 -6.91 0.90 -4.76
CA ALA A 56 -5.98 1.25 -3.71
C ALA A 56 -4.66 1.74 -4.34
N ARG A 57 -4.22 2.93 -3.93
CA ARG A 57 -3.02 3.59 -4.44
C ARG A 57 -2.26 4.25 -3.31
N LEU A 58 -0.95 4.42 -3.49
CA LEU A 58 -0.09 5.15 -2.56
C LEU A 58 1.01 5.89 -3.33
N GLU A 59 1.59 6.89 -2.68
CA GLU A 59 2.74 7.64 -3.21
C GLU A 59 4.00 7.28 -2.43
N TYR A 60 5.07 6.91 -3.15
CA TYR A 60 6.36 6.56 -2.58
C TYR A 60 7.48 7.06 -3.50
N ASN A 61 8.49 7.75 -2.94
CA ASN A 61 9.60 8.35 -3.70
C ASN A 61 9.17 9.24 -4.89
N GLY A 62 8.02 9.93 -4.80
CA GLY A 62 7.51 10.76 -5.90
C GLY A 62 6.91 9.97 -7.07
N HIS A 63 6.65 8.68 -6.87
CA HIS A 63 5.95 7.82 -7.82
C HIS A 63 4.63 7.34 -7.22
N THR A 64 3.59 7.28 -8.04
CA THR A 64 2.32 6.66 -7.67
C THR A 64 2.39 5.17 -7.95
N TYR A 65 1.94 4.38 -7.00
CA TYR A 65 1.81 2.93 -7.12
C TYR A 65 0.35 2.52 -6.90
N LYS A 66 -0.12 1.53 -7.66
CA LYS A 66 -1.45 0.90 -7.53
C LYS A 66 -1.32 -0.50 -6.97
N LEU A 67 -2.27 -0.95 -6.14
CA LEU A 67 -2.26 -2.32 -5.64
C LEU A 67 -2.39 -3.30 -6.81
N ALA A 68 -1.44 -4.22 -6.92
CA ALA A 68 -1.40 -5.20 -7.99
C ALA A 68 -1.91 -6.56 -7.50
N TRP A 69 -1.36 -7.07 -6.38
CA TRP A 69 -1.87 -8.25 -5.70
C TRP A 69 -1.44 -8.29 -4.22
N ILE A 70 -2.01 -9.24 -3.49
CA ILE A 70 -1.68 -9.52 -2.09
C ILE A 70 -1.25 -10.99 -2.01
N GLU A 71 -0.07 -11.24 -1.46
CA GLU A 71 0.39 -12.59 -1.13
C GLU A 71 0.12 -12.88 0.34
N ASP A 72 -0.77 -13.85 0.60
CA ASP A 72 -1.05 -14.38 1.92
C ASP A 72 -0.64 -15.85 1.95
N ASP A 73 0.56 -16.13 2.47
CA ASP A 73 1.12 -17.49 2.61
C ASP A 73 0.51 -18.28 3.78
N ARG A 74 -0.67 -17.89 4.28
CA ARG A 74 -1.37 -18.62 5.34
C ARG A 74 -2.08 -19.85 4.75
N TRP A 75 -1.37 -20.97 4.75
CA TRP A 75 -1.90 -22.30 4.44
C TRP A 75 -1.91 -23.17 5.70
#